data_AF-A0A849UTU9-F1
#
_entry.id   AF-A0A849UTU9-F1
#
_cell.length_a   1.000
_cell.length_b   1.000
_cell.length_c   1.000
_cell.angle_alpha   90.00
_cell.angle_beta   90.00
_cell.angle_gamma   90.00
#
_symmetry.space_group_name_H-M   'P 1'
#
loop_
_entity.id
_entity.type
_entity.pdbx_description
1 polymer ?
#
loop_
_entity_poly.entity_id
_entity_poly.type
_entity_poly.pdbx_seq_one_letter_code
_entity_poly.pdbx_strand_id
1 'polypeptide(L)'
;MEVLLWEQIRAEAYTNDFIGKDNSKNLFLENFKLQQKIFDKYNVDKNKFYKSYNYYLKHSYLLKIVVDSIVAKQTRIKEAERANEIRSHNNLSFSYNNDPFKLLELFIPPKAFTIIDTNCRNTIQLNKEISNKTIDSMKLKYLINNNQLLKKKNKIMPLKIFEQ
;
A
#
# COMPACT_ATOMS: atom_id res chain seq x y z
N MET A 1 -5.98 10.29 5.27
CA MET A 1 -4.79 9.46 5.58
C MET A 1 -4.60 8.37 4.53
N GLU A 2 -5.63 7.57 4.26
CA GLU A 2 -5.62 6.43 3.32
C GLU A 2 -4.92 6.71 1.96
N VAL A 3 -5.37 7.74 1.24
CA VAL A 3 -4.83 8.11 -0.08
C VAL A 3 -3.35 8.48 -0.01
N LEU A 4 -2.97 9.32 0.97
CA LEU A 4 -1.58 9.74 1.15
C LEU A 4 -0.66 8.57 1.51
N LEU A 5 -1.13 7.67 2.37
CA LEU A 5 -0.37 6.48 2.76
C LEU A 5 -0.12 5.58 1.55
N TRP A 6 -1.15 5.38 0.72
CA TRP A 6 -1.01 4.61 -0.51
C TRP A 6 0.00 5.23 -1.49
N GLU A 7 -0.05 6.55 -1.71
CA GLU A 7 0.88 7.23 -2.63
C GLU A 7 2.33 7.17 -2.11
N GLN A 8 2.52 7.26 -0.79
CA GLN A 8 3.82 7.06 -0.14
C GLN A 8 4.37 5.65 -0.36
N ILE A 9 3.55 4.61 -0.15
CA ILE A 9 3.93 3.21 -0.39
C ILE A 9 4.28 3.00 -1.87
N ARG A 10 3.49 3.58 -2.78
CA ARG A 10 3.72 3.52 -4.23
C ARG A 10 5.05 4.17 -4.62
N ALA A 11 5.38 5.33 -4.05
CA ALA A 11 6.65 6.01 -4.31
C ALA A 11 7.86 5.19 -3.82
N GLU A 12 7.78 4.62 -2.61
CA GLU A 12 8.86 3.75 -2.09
C GLU A 12 9.05 2.53 -3.00
N ALA A 13 7.97 1.83 -3.35
CA ALA A 13 8.02 0.68 -4.26
C ALA A 13 8.64 1.07 -5.61
N TYR A 14 8.20 2.19 -6.19
CA TYR A 14 8.75 2.69 -7.46
C TYR A 14 10.26 2.97 -7.36
N THR A 15 10.71 3.64 -6.30
CA THR A 15 12.15 3.91 -6.13
C THR A 15 12.97 2.64 -5.97
N ASN A 16 12.48 1.66 -5.22
CA ASN A 16 13.20 0.41 -5.04
C ASN A 16 13.25 -0.43 -6.32
N ASP A 17 12.12 -0.53 -7.04
CA ASP A 17 11.99 -1.43 -8.18
C ASP A 17 12.60 -0.87 -9.48
N PHE A 18 12.59 0.45 -9.65
CA PHE A 18 13.04 1.11 -10.88
C PHE A 18 14.33 1.91 -10.69
N ILE A 19 14.46 2.68 -9.62
CA ILE A 19 15.64 3.54 -9.39
C ILE A 19 16.76 2.76 -8.72
N GLY A 20 16.45 1.79 -7.85
CA GLY A 20 17.45 0.99 -7.14
C GLY A 20 18.34 0.12 -8.02
N LYS A 21 17.94 -0.09 -9.28
CA LYS A 21 18.76 -0.78 -10.29
C LYS A 21 19.91 0.11 -10.82
N ASP A 22 19.81 1.42 -10.63
CA ASP A 22 20.77 2.41 -11.10
C ASP A 22 21.69 2.84 -9.95
N ASN A 23 22.89 2.26 -9.87
CA ASN A 23 23.89 2.56 -8.84
C ASN A 23 24.41 4.00 -8.89
N SER A 24 24.16 4.75 -9.96
CA SER A 24 24.58 6.16 -10.05
C SER A 24 23.68 7.08 -9.21
N LYS A 25 22.51 6.61 -8.78
CA LYS A 25 21.51 7.41 -8.08
C LYS A 25 21.42 7.07 -6.60
N ASN A 26 21.25 8.10 -5.79
CA ASN A 26 20.97 7.92 -4.37
C ASN A 26 19.47 7.65 -4.16
N LEU A 27 19.14 6.39 -3.89
CA LEU A 27 17.80 5.89 -3.57
C LEU A 27 17.04 6.75 -2.54
N PHE A 28 17.72 7.13 -1.46
CA PHE A 28 17.09 7.91 -0.39
C PHE A 28 16.70 9.32 -0.87
N LEU A 29 17.58 9.96 -1.63
CA LEU A 29 17.34 11.29 -2.16
C LEU A 29 16.20 11.29 -3.19
N GLU A 30 16.16 10.31 -4.08
CA GLU A 30 15.11 10.21 -5.10
C GLU A 30 13.75 9.89 -4.49
N ASN A 31 13.70 8.98 -3.51
CA ASN A 31 12.48 8.71 -2.77
C ASN A 31 11.99 9.96 -2.02
N PHE A 32 12.90 10.68 -1.35
CA PHE A 32 12.56 11.93 -0.68
C PHE A 32 11.97 12.98 -1.64
N LYS A 33 12.54 13.16 -2.85
CA LYS A 33 12.00 14.05 -3.87
C LYS A 33 10.59 13.65 -4.30
N LEU A 34 10.32 12.36 -4.51
CA LEU A 34 8.98 11.88 -4.89
C LEU A 34 7.96 12.09 -3.77
N GLN A 35 8.35 11.82 -2.53
CA GLN A 35 7.50 12.06 -1.37
C GLN A 35 7.15 13.53 -1.20
N GLN A 36 8.10 14.43 -1.44
CA GLN A 36 7.82 15.87 -1.42
C GLN A 36 6.78 16.25 -2.49
N LYS A 37 6.93 15.76 -3.72
CA LYS A 37 5.95 16.00 -4.79
C LYS A 37 4.55 15.50 -4.43
N ILE A 38 4.45 14.37 -3.71
CA ILE A 38 3.17 13.86 -3.20
C ILE A 38 2.58 14.84 -2.18
N PHE A 39 3.37 15.30 -1.21
CA PHE A 39 2.89 16.27 -0.22
C PHE A 39 2.39 17.57 -0.87
N ASP A 40 3.12 18.07 -1.87
CA ASP A 40 2.74 19.26 -2.63
C ASP A 40 1.43 19.03 -3.40
N LYS A 41 1.30 17.88 -4.07
CA LYS A 41 0.09 17.50 -4.83
C LYS A 41 -1.19 17.49 -3.98
N TYR A 42 -1.08 17.07 -2.72
CA TYR A 42 -2.23 16.94 -1.82
C TYR A 42 -2.33 18.11 -0.81
N ASN A 43 -1.50 19.14 -0.93
CA ASN A 43 -1.43 20.28 -0.01
C ASN A 43 -1.33 19.86 1.46
N VAL A 44 -0.52 18.84 1.76
CA VAL A 44 -0.34 18.33 3.12
C VAL A 44 1.07 18.56 3.59
N ASP A 45 1.19 19.24 4.73
CA ASP A 45 2.47 19.40 5.39
C ASP A 45 3.05 18.05 5.87
N LYS A 46 4.36 17.91 5.67
CA LYS A 46 5.13 16.71 6.03
C LYS A 46 4.99 16.39 7.52
N ASN A 47 5.10 17.39 8.40
CA ASN A 47 5.03 17.17 9.84
C ASN A 47 3.62 16.75 10.27
N LYS A 48 2.58 17.35 9.67
CA LYS A 48 1.19 16.96 9.89
C LYS A 48 0.96 15.49 9.50
N PHE A 49 1.47 15.06 8.35
CA PHE A 49 1.38 13.66 7.93
C PHE A 49 2.06 12.72 8.93
N TYR A 50 3.31 12.97 9.31
CA TYR A 50 4.02 12.09 10.25
C TYR A 50 3.39 12.08 11.65
N LYS A 51 2.81 13.20 12.11
CA LYS A 51 2.05 13.25 13.36
C LYS A 51 0.84 12.32 13.30
N SER A 52 0.05 12.39 12.24
CA SER A 52 -1.07 11.49 12.02
C SER A 52 -0.61 10.04 11.87
N TYR A 53 0.45 9.79 11.09
CA TYR A 53 0.98 8.44 10.91
C TYR A 53 1.47 7.82 12.23
N ASN A 54 2.17 8.58 13.07
CA ASN A 54 2.62 8.13 14.38
C ASN A 54 1.45 7.79 15.32
N TYR A 55 0.33 8.53 15.22
CA TYR A 55 -0.89 8.16 15.92
C TYR A 55 -1.40 6.78 15.48
N TYR A 56 -1.48 6.51 14.17
CA TYR A 56 -1.89 5.19 13.66
C TYR A 56 -0.90 4.07 14.02
N LEU A 57 0.41 4.34 14.06
CA LEU A 57 1.41 3.36 14.50
C LEU A 57 1.19 2.91 15.95
N LYS A 58 0.74 3.81 16.83
CA LYS A 58 0.37 3.49 18.22
C LYS A 58 -0.98 2.77 18.33
N HIS A 59 -1.83 2.88 17.31
CA HIS A 59 -3.16 2.29 17.26
C HIS A 59 -3.25 1.29 16.10
N SER A 60 -2.58 0.15 16.26
CA SER A 60 -2.44 -0.88 15.22
C SER A 60 -3.78 -1.34 14.61
N TYR A 61 -4.84 -1.42 15.43
CA TYR A 61 -6.18 -1.75 14.96
C TYR A 61 -6.71 -0.73 13.93
N LEU A 62 -6.56 0.57 14.19
CA LEU A 62 -6.98 1.63 13.27
C LEU A 62 -6.11 1.64 12.01
N LEU A 63 -4.81 1.40 12.15
CA LEU A 63 -3.91 1.30 11.00
C LEU A 63 -4.32 0.14 10.09
N LYS A 64 -4.66 -1.01 10.67
CA LYS A 64 -5.15 -2.17 9.92
C LYS A 64 -6.38 -1.82 9.09
N ILE A 65 -7.37 -1.13 9.66
CA ILE A 65 -8.57 -0.70 8.93
C ILE A 65 -8.20 0.18 7.73
N VAL A 66 -7.28 1.12 7.91
CA VAL A 66 -6.81 2.00 6.82
C VAL A 66 -6.15 1.17 5.72
N VAL A 67 -5.25 0.25 6.07
CA VAL A 67 -4.55 -0.60 5.10
C VAL A 67 -5.52 -1.54 4.38
N ASP A 68 -6.44 -2.18 5.10
CA ASP A 68 -7.47 -3.05 4.51
C ASP A 68 -8.34 -2.27 3.51
N SER A 69 -8.70 -1.03 3.82
CA SER A 69 -9.44 -0.15 2.91
C SER A 69 -8.62 0.18 1.64
N ILE A 70 -7.32 0.48 1.78
CA ILE A 70 -6.42 0.71 0.63
C ILE A 70 -6.43 -0.51 -0.28
N VAL A 71 -6.19 -1.70 0.28
CA VAL A 71 -6.13 -2.95 -0.48
C VAL A 71 -7.46 -3.19 -1.20
N ALA A 72 -8.59 -3.08 -0.50
CA ALA A 72 -9.90 -3.28 -1.10
C ALA A 72 -10.18 -2.31 -2.26
N LYS A 73 -9.80 -1.04 -2.14
CA LYS A 73 -9.96 -0.06 -3.22
C LYS A 73 -9.06 -0.39 -4.41
N GLN A 74 -7.80 -0.73 -4.18
CA GLN A 74 -6.86 -1.02 -5.28
C GLN A 74 -7.21 -2.31 -6.02
N THR A 75 -7.70 -3.33 -5.32
CA THR A 75 -8.20 -4.55 -5.95
C THR A 75 -9.35 -4.25 -6.91
N ARG A 76 -10.33 -3.45 -6.49
CA ARG A 76 -11.47 -3.05 -7.35
C ARG A 76 -11.05 -2.24 -8.56
N ILE A 77 -10.10 -1.30 -8.39
CA ILE A 77 -9.56 -0.51 -9.50
C ILE A 77 -8.91 -1.44 -10.53
N LYS A 78 -8.05 -2.35 -10.07
CA LYS A 78 -7.36 -3.31 -10.94
C LYS A 78 -8.32 -4.25 -11.67
N GLU A 79 -9.37 -4.72 -10.99
CA GLU A 79 -10.42 -5.53 -11.60
C GLU A 79 -11.20 -4.77 -12.66
N ALA A 80 -11.53 -3.50 -12.41
CA ALA A 80 -12.20 -2.63 -13.37
C ALA A 80 -11.32 -2.33 -14.60
N GLU A 81 -10.03 -2.06 -14.39
CA GLU A 81 -9.04 -1.89 -15.47
C GLU A 81 -8.97 -3.14 -16.35
N ARG A 82 -8.85 -4.32 -15.75
CA ARG A 82 -8.85 -5.60 -16.47
C ARG A 82 -10.15 -5.84 -17.25
N ALA A 83 -11.29 -5.50 -16.67
CA ALA A 83 -12.58 -5.62 -17.37
C ALA A 83 -12.67 -4.67 -18.58
N ASN A 84 -12.11 -3.46 -18.47
CA ASN A 84 -12.05 -2.50 -19.57
C ASN A 84 -11.09 -2.94 -20.67
N GLU A 85 -9.94 -3.53 -20.33
CA GLU A 85 -9.03 -4.15 -21.31
C GLU A 85 -9.76 -5.23 -22.11
N ILE A 86 -10.45 -6.15 -21.43
CA ILE A 86 -11.25 -7.21 -22.08
C ILE A 86 -12.32 -6.61 -22.99
N ARG A 87 -13.03 -5.56 -22.56
CA ARG A 87 -14.02 -4.86 -23.40
C ARG A 87 -13.39 -4.22 -24.62
N SER A 88 -12.23 -3.58 -24.47
CA SER A 88 -11.53 -2.92 -25.58
C SER A 88 -11.02 -3.92 -26.63
N HIS A 89 -10.61 -5.12 -26.19
CA HIS A 89 -10.20 -6.21 -27.08
C HIS A 89 -11.38 -6.92 -27.75
N ASN A 90 -12.57 -6.89 -27.14
CA ASN A 90 -13.78 -7.54 -27.63
C ASN A 90 -14.71 -6.64 -28.46
N ASN A 91 -14.21 -5.54 -29.04
CA ASN A 91 -14.96 -4.79 -30.07
C ASN A 91 -15.05 -5.56 -31.42
N LEU A 92 -15.41 -6.84 -31.37
CA LEU A 92 -16.28 -7.51 -32.33
C LEU A 92 -17.68 -7.52 -31.69
N SER A 93 -18.55 -6.67 -32.22
CA SER A 93 -19.91 -6.35 -31.78
C SER A 93 -20.64 -7.45 -30.99
N PHE A 94 -21.07 -7.13 -29.76
CA PHE A 94 -22.30 -7.70 -29.21
C PHE A 94 -23.30 -6.57 -28.94
N SER A 95 -24.22 -6.42 -29.88
CA SER A 95 -25.43 -5.62 -29.74
C SER A 95 -26.30 -6.25 -28.65
N TYR A 96 -26.35 -5.64 -27.47
CA TYR A 96 -27.32 -6.02 -26.45
C TYR A 96 -28.62 -5.28 -26.73
N ASN A 97 -29.61 -6.02 -27.22
CA ASN A 97 -31.00 -5.59 -27.14
C ASN A 97 -31.37 -5.46 -25.65
N ASN A 98 -31.90 -4.30 -25.29
CA ASN A 98 -32.26 -3.92 -23.93
C ASN A 98 -33.41 -4.79 -23.42
N ASP A 99 -33.12 -5.85 -22.66
CA ASP A 99 -34.09 -6.59 -21.86
C ASP A 99 -33.58 -6.73 -20.41
N PRO A 100 -34.19 -6.04 -19.43
CA PRO A 100 -33.66 -5.95 -18.06
C PRO A 100 -33.81 -7.21 -17.22
N PHE A 101 -34.41 -8.29 -17.75
CA PHE A 101 -34.68 -9.52 -16.99
C PHE A 101 -33.91 -10.77 -17.46
N LYS A 102 -33.05 -10.68 -18.48
CA LYS A 102 -32.34 -11.85 -19.02
C LYS A 102 -30.94 -12.11 -18.43
N LEU A 103 -30.47 -11.24 -17.54
CA LEU A 103 -29.13 -11.33 -16.92
C LEU A 103 -29.07 -12.21 -15.66
N LEU A 104 -30.19 -12.77 -15.20
CA LEU A 104 -30.22 -13.62 -14.00
C LEU A 104 -30.13 -15.14 -14.27
N GLU A 105 -30.25 -15.61 -15.52
CA GLU A 105 -30.39 -17.06 -15.80
C GLU A 105 -29.15 -17.75 -16.42
N LEU A 106 -28.05 -17.03 -16.69
CA LEU A 106 -26.89 -17.62 -17.40
C LEU A 106 -25.65 -17.93 -16.53
N PHE A 107 -25.72 -17.87 -15.20
CA PHE A 107 -24.55 -18.14 -14.37
C PHE A 107 -24.79 -18.93 -13.07
N ILE A 108 -25.62 -19.97 -13.11
CA ILE A 108 -25.57 -21.01 -12.06
C ILE A 108 -25.69 -22.42 -12.68
N PRO A 109 -24.58 -23.15 -12.90
CA PRO A 109 -24.67 -24.59 -13.08
C PRO A 109 -24.96 -25.25 -11.72
N PRO A 110 -26.01 -26.08 -11.59
CA PRO A 110 -26.30 -26.82 -10.37
C PRO A 110 -25.35 -28.00 -10.29
N LYS A 111 -24.12 -27.78 -9.76
CA LYS A 111 -23.22 -28.81 -9.17
C LYS A 111 -21.83 -28.32 -8.72
N ALA A 112 -21.51 -27.02 -8.75
CA ALA A 112 -20.19 -26.52 -8.35
C ALA A 112 -20.08 -26.02 -6.88
N PHE A 113 -21.05 -26.33 -6.01
CA PHE A 113 -21.10 -25.76 -4.65
C PHE A 113 -20.12 -26.40 -3.64
N THR A 114 -19.25 -27.34 -4.04
CA THR A 114 -18.33 -28.01 -3.10
C THR A 114 -16.84 -27.80 -3.35
N ILE A 115 -16.45 -27.10 -4.43
CA ILE A 115 -15.01 -26.89 -4.76
C ILE A 115 -14.56 -25.44 -4.53
N ILE A 116 -15.49 -24.48 -4.43
CA ILE A 116 -15.15 -23.05 -4.38
C ILE A 116 -14.71 -22.59 -2.96
N ASP A 117 -15.10 -23.31 -1.91
CA ASP A 117 -14.81 -22.90 -0.52
C ASP A 117 -13.34 -23.06 -0.09
N THR A 118 -12.57 -23.94 -0.73
CA THR A 118 -11.17 -24.20 -0.33
C THR A 118 -10.20 -23.18 -0.92
N ASN A 119 -10.42 -22.71 -2.16
CA ASN A 119 -9.55 -21.70 -2.79
C ASN A 119 -9.77 -20.28 -2.23
N CYS A 120 -10.99 -19.94 -1.80
CA CYS A 120 -11.25 -18.67 -1.12
C CYS A 120 -10.62 -18.63 0.29
N ARG A 121 -10.61 -19.74 1.03
CA ARG A 121 -9.91 -19.81 2.33
C ARG A 121 -8.39 -19.67 2.19
N ASN A 122 -7.80 -20.36 1.21
CA ASN A 122 -6.36 -20.29 0.97
C ASN A 122 -5.89 -18.89 0.56
N THR A 123 -6.65 -18.18 -0.28
CA THR A 123 -6.32 -16.80 -0.69
C THR A 123 -6.49 -15.79 0.44
N ILE A 124 -7.52 -15.93 1.29
CA ILE A 124 -7.70 -15.09 2.48
C ILE A 124 -6.58 -15.33 3.50
N GLN A 125 -6.15 -16.57 3.68
CA GLN A 125 -5.07 -16.94 4.60
C GLN A 125 -3.70 -16.44 4.10
N LEU A 126 -3.43 -16.56 2.80
CA LEU A 126 -2.23 -16.02 2.16
C LEU A 126 -2.16 -14.49 2.29
N ASN A 127 -3.28 -13.79 2.05
CA ASN A 127 -3.34 -12.33 2.16
C ASN A 127 -3.17 -11.85 3.62
N LYS A 128 -3.65 -12.64 4.59
CA LYS A 128 -3.45 -12.37 6.03
C LYS A 128 -1.98 -12.55 6.44
N GLU A 129 -1.31 -13.57 5.92
CA GLU A 129 0.13 -13.79 6.17
C GLU A 129 1.01 -12.72 5.51
N ILE A 130 0.69 -12.31 4.28
CA ILE A 130 1.40 -11.23 3.58
C ILE A 130 1.24 -9.92 4.36
N SER A 131 0.01 -9.57 4.78
CA SER A 131 -0.25 -8.38 5.59
C SER A 131 0.56 -8.38 6.89
N ASN A 132 0.59 -9.50 7.61
CA ASN A 132 1.35 -9.62 8.85
C ASN A 132 2.87 -9.49 8.62
N LYS A 133 3.42 -10.13 7.58
CA LYS A 133 4.84 -10.01 7.21
C LYS A 133 5.22 -8.59 6.83
N THR A 134 4.35 -7.87 6.12
CA THR A 134 4.57 -6.46 5.77
C THR A 134 4.59 -5.59 7.03
N ILE A 135 3.64 -5.77 7.94
CA ILE A 135 3.55 -5.04 9.22
C ILE A 135 4.81 -5.25 10.06
N ASP A 136 5.29 -6.49 10.16
CA ASP A 136 6.49 -6.82 10.95
C ASP A 136 7.75 -6.26 10.31
N SER A 137 7.87 -6.29 8.97
CA SER A 137 8.99 -5.65 8.25
C SER A 137 9.03 -4.13 8.50
N MET A 138 7.86 -3.48 8.56
CA MET A 138 7.75 -2.05 8.79
C MET A 138 8.06 -1.67 10.24
N LYS A 139 7.61 -2.47 11.21
CA LYS A 139 8.01 -2.32 12.63
C LYS A 139 9.52 -2.50 12.81
N LEU A 140 10.11 -3.49 12.15
CA LEU A 140 11.56 -3.76 12.25
C LEU A 140 12.36 -2.59 11.66
N LYS A 141 11.96 -2.06 10.49
CA LYS A 141 12.55 -0.85 9.89
C LYS A 141 12.44 0.37 10.82
N TYR A 142 11.29 0.59 11.44
CA TYR A 142 11.09 1.70 12.39
C TYR A 142 11.98 1.58 13.63
N LEU A 143 12.09 0.37 14.21
CA LEU A 143 12.96 0.10 15.36
C LEU A 143 14.45 0.24 15.01
N ILE A 144 14.88 -0.23 13.84
CA ILE A 144 16.25 -0.06 13.36
C ILE A 144 16.58 1.42 13.19
N ASN A 145 15.67 2.20 12.59
CA ASN A 145 15.89 3.63 12.36
C ASN A 145 15.97 4.40 13.69
N ASN A 146 15.13 4.07 14.67
CA ASN A 146 15.19 4.64 16.02
C ASN A 146 16.45 4.23 16.80
N ASN A 147 16.92 2.99 16.66
CA ASN A 147 18.17 2.54 17.27
C ASN A 147 19.39 3.19 16.60
N GLN A 148 19.36 3.46 15.29
CA GLN A 148 20.39 4.23 14.61
C GLN A 148 20.41 5.70 15.05
N LEU A 149 19.23 6.29 15.32
CA LEU A 149 19.10 7.63 15.92
C LEU A 149 19.68 7.69 17.34
N LEU A 150 19.44 6.66 18.16
CA LEU A 150 20.01 6.53 19.52
C LEU A 150 21.54 6.32 19.47
N LYS A 151 22.05 5.49 18.55
CA LYS A 151 23.50 5.30 18.34
C LYS A 151 24.18 6.57 17.81
N LYS A 152 23.52 7.38 16.97
CA LYS A 152 24.03 8.70 16.52
C LYS A 152 24.05 9.72 17.65
N LYS A 153 23.03 9.76 18.53
CA LYS A 153 23.02 10.64 19.72
C LYS A 153 24.13 10.27 20.71
N ASN A 154 24.37 8.98 20.95
CA ASN A 154 25.41 8.53 21.88
C ASN A 154 26.84 8.63 21.32
N LYS A 155 27.01 8.93 20.02
CA LYS A 155 28.32 9.19 19.40
C LYS A 155 28.66 10.69 19.32
N ILE A 156 27.73 11.56 19.72
CA ILE A 156 27.90 13.03 19.80
C ILE A 156 27.62 13.48 21.23
N MET A 157 28.45 13.04 22.17
CA MET A 157 28.77 13.82 23.37
C MET A 157 30.07 13.28 23.95
N PRO A 158 31.16 14.04 23.76
CA PRO A 158 31.83 14.53 24.94
C PRO A 158 32.08 16.03 24.78
N LEU A 159 31.51 16.84 25.67
CA LEU A 159 32.10 18.12 26.08
C LEU A 159 31.42 18.60 27.37
N LYS A 160 32.06 18.17 28.45
CA LYS A 160 32.35 18.89 29.68
C LYS A 160 31.95 20.38 29.76
N ILE A 161 31.39 20.70 30.93
CA ILE A 161 31.54 21.91 31.75
C ILE A 161 30.70 23.13 31.37
N PHE A 162 29.80 23.52 32.28
CA PHE A 162 29.82 24.83 32.95
C PHE A 162 29.15 24.68 34.32
N GLU A 163 29.98 24.33 35.31
CA GLU A 163 29.80 24.81 36.68
C GLU A 163 30.67 26.07 36.80
N GLN A 164 30.03 27.19 37.13
CA GLN A 164 30.53 28.31 37.94
C GLN A 164 29.33 29.15 38.35
#